data_AF-A0A355TNK4-F1
#
_entry.id   AF-A0A355TNK4-F1
#
_cell.length_a   1.000
_cell.length_b   1.000
_cell.length_c   1.000
_cell.angle_alpha   90.00
_cell.angle_beta   90.00
_cell.angle_gamma   90.00
#
_symmetry.space_group_name_H-M   'P 1'
#
loop_
_entity.id
_entity.type
_entity.pdbx_description
1 polymer ?
#
loop_
_entity_poly.entity_id
_entity_poly.type
_entity_poly.pdbx_seq_one_letter_code
_entity_poly.pdbx_strand_id
1 'polypeptide(L)'
;MAKRDYYVVLGVAPIASPEEIKKAYRALSKKYHPDANPDMKNEADQKMKELIEAYNVLNDKAKRKEYDNQPQFKVRRFAKSSVRTKIDKGNVSKKSETPEEKSPIMRWLKKLFSRPEHAAKEFKADPKQADVHFTLGLSMSETESFLDQACREFKLALKFDPNHREACYNMALMQYKTGDFDGARASLRRCLEIDPQDPAAKVLSSLLQ
;
A
#
# COMPACT_ATOMS: atom_id res chain seq x y z
N MET A 1 3.27 -21.48 -6.62
CA MET A 1 2.49 -20.22 -6.70
C MET A 1 1.94 -19.91 -5.32
N ALA A 2 2.03 -18.67 -4.85
CA ALA A 2 1.37 -18.28 -3.61
C ALA A 2 -0.14 -18.39 -3.81
N LYS A 3 -0.85 -19.00 -2.86
CA LYS A 3 -2.31 -19.09 -2.92
C LYS A 3 -2.88 -17.69 -2.70
N ARG A 4 -3.86 -17.30 -3.53
CA ARG A 4 -4.59 -16.03 -3.35
C ARG A 4 -5.13 -15.91 -1.93
N ASP A 5 -5.10 -14.70 -1.41
CA ASP A 5 -5.71 -14.40 -0.13
C ASP A 5 -7.24 -14.64 -0.17
N TYR A 6 -7.79 -15.33 0.82
CA TYR A 6 -9.22 -15.61 0.94
C TYR A 6 -10.08 -14.35 1.06
N TYR A 7 -9.55 -13.28 1.65
CA TYR A 7 -10.25 -12.00 1.69
C TYR A 7 -10.34 -11.34 0.31
N VAL A 8 -9.28 -11.48 -0.49
CA VAL A 8 -9.25 -11.05 -1.91
C VAL A 8 -10.19 -11.91 -2.76
N VAL A 9 -10.23 -13.23 -2.53
CA VAL A 9 -11.16 -14.15 -3.21
C VAL A 9 -12.62 -13.76 -2.97
N LEU A 10 -12.98 -13.41 -1.73
CA LEU A 10 -14.32 -12.96 -1.38
C LEU A 10 -14.57 -11.46 -1.66
N GLY A 11 -13.54 -10.69 -2.01
CA GLY A 11 -13.65 -9.25 -2.25
C GLY A 11 -14.06 -8.46 -1.00
N VAL A 12 -13.62 -8.90 0.19
CA VAL A 12 -13.95 -8.26 1.47
C VAL A 12 -12.69 -7.84 2.20
N ALA A 13 -12.79 -6.77 3.00
CA ALA A 13 -11.67 -6.29 3.79
C ALA A 13 -11.21 -7.34 4.84
N PRO A 14 -9.91 -7.42 5.18
CA PRO A 14 -9.42 -8.20 6.31
C PRO A 14 -10.11 -7.89 7.64
N ILE A 15 -10.57 -6.65 7.81
CA ILE A 15 -11.32 -6.18 8.99
C ILE A 15 -12.83 -6.46 8.90
N ALA A 16 -13.31 -7.10 7.83
CA ALA A 16 -14.74 -7.32 7.61
C ALA A 16 -15.38 -8.17 8.71
N SER A 17 -16.60 -7.81 9.06
CA SER A 17 -17.46 -8.54 9.98
C SER A 17 -17.89 -9.90 9.38
N PRO A 18 -18.30 -10.87 10.22
CA PRO A 18 -18.83 -12.15 9.74
C PRO A 18 -20.04 -11.99 8.80
N GLU A 19 -20.88 -11.00 9.04
CA GLU A 19 -22.06 -10.72 8.21
C GLU A 19 -21.67 -10.21 6.81
N GLU A 20 -20.64 -9.36 6.72
CA GLU A 20 -20.10 -8.89 5.44
C GLU A 20 -19.48 -10.04 4.64
N ILE A 21 -18.70 -10.91 5.29
CA ILE A 21 -18.12 -12.11 4.68
C ILE A 21 -19.22 -13.01 4.11
N LYS A 22 -20.25 -13.29 4.90
CA LYS A 22 -21.39 -14.11 4.49
C LYS A 22 -22.19 -13.48 3.35
N LYS A 23 -22.42 -12.16 3.41
CA LYS A 23 -23.11 -11.42 2.34
C LYS A 23 -22.32 -11.46 1.03
N ALA A 24 -21.01 -11.25 1.08
CA ALA A 24 -20.14 -11.29 -0.09
C ALA A 24 -20.10 -12.69 -0.71
N TYR A 25 -19.93 -13.73 0.10
CA TYR A 25 -19.99 -15.12 -0.37
C TYR A 25 -21.31 -15.42 -1.09
N ARG A 26 -22.46 -15.07 -0.50
CA ARG A 26 -23.78 -15.28 -1.13
C ARG A 26 -23.90 -14.58 -2.49
N ALA A 27 -23.43 -13.35 -2.60
CA ALA A 27 -23.46 -12.59 -3.84
C ALA A 27 -22.59 -13.22 -4.93
N LEU A 28 -21.36 -13.64 -4.57
CA LEU A 28 -20.41 -14.25 -5.50
C LEU A 28 -20.84 -15.65 -5.93
N SER A 29 -21.33 -16.47 -5.00
CA SER A 29 -21.85 -17.81 -5.29
C SER A 29 -23.04 -17.77 -6.25
N LYS A 30 -23.93 -16.78 -6.12
CA LYS A 30 -25.01 -16.57 -7.10
C LYS A 30 -24.47 -16.17 -8.46
N LYS A 31 -23.46 -15.30 -8.50
CA LYS A 31 -22.84 -14.81 -9.75
C LYS A 31 -22.12 -15.94 -10.51
N TYR A 32 -21.42 -16.80 -9.80
CA TYR A 32 -20.61 -17.88 -10.38
C TYR A 32 -21.26 -19.27 -10.28
N HIS A 33 -22.58 -19.33 -10.08
CA HIS A 33 -23.29 -20.60 -10.07
C HIS A 33 -23.16 -21.28 -11.45
N PRO A 34 -22.87 -22.60 -11.53
CA PRO A 34 -22.72 -23.30 -12.80
C PRO A 34 -23.94 -23.19 -13.71
N ASP A 35 -25.15 -23.26 -13.14
CA ASP A 35 -26.41 -23.11 -13.89
C ASP A 35 -26.60 -21.72 -14.51
N ALA A 36 -26.02 -20.68 -13.90
CA ALA A 36 -26.07 -19.32 -14.42
C ALA A 36 -24.96 -19.04 -15.44
N ASN A 37 -23.97 -19.93 -15.55
CA ASN A 37 -22.80 -19.80 -16.44
C ASN A 37 -22.54 -21.11 -17.21
N PRO A 38 -23.51 -21.61 -17.99
CA PRO A 38 -23.42 -22.90 -18.67
C PRO A 38 -22.25 -22.96 -19.68
N ASP A 39 -21.95 -21.84 -20.34
CA ASP A 39 -20.88 -21.75 -21.36
C ASP A 39 -19.47 -21.75 -20.74
N MET A 40 -19.34 -21.38 -19.47
CA MET A 40 -18.06 -21.29 -18.74
C MET A 40 -18.06 -22.20 -17.51
N LYS A 41 -18.68 -23.39 -17.62
CA LYS A 41 -18.92 -24.30 -16.49
C LYS A 41 -17.65 -24.63 -15.70
N ASN A 42 -16.55 -24.92 -16.39
CA ASN A 42 -15.28 -25.25 -15.74
C ASN A 42 -14.71 -24.09 -14.92
N GLU A 43 -14.78 -22.86 -15.44
CA GLU A 43 -14.33 -21.66 -14.72
C GLU A 43 -15.25 -21.32 -13.55
N ALA A 44 -16.56 -21.47 -13.74
CA ALA A 44 -17.56 -21.29 -12.70
C ALA A 44 -17.35 -22.29 -11.55
N ASP A 45 -17.11 -23.57 -11.87
CA ASP A 45 -16.82 -24.61 -10.88
C ASP A 45 -15.52 -24.32 -10.12
N GLN A 46 -14.47 -23.87 -10.80
CA GLN A 46 -13.20 -23.52 -10.16
C GLN A 46 -13.38 -22.31 -9.21
N LYS A 47 -14.05 -21.25 -9.67
CA LYS A 47 -14.37 -20.10 -8.82
C LYS A 47 -15.23 -20.50 -7.63
N MET A 48 -16.23 -21.35 -7.84
CA MET A 48 -17.10 -21.80 -6.76
C MET A 48 -16.32 -22.58 -5.70
N LYS A 49 -15.39 -23.47 -6.10
CA LYS A 49 -14.50 -24.17 -5.18
C LYS A 49 -13.65 -23.20 -4.34
N GLU A 50 -13.05 -22.20 -4.97
CA GLU A 50 -12.26 -21.17 -4.28
C GLU A 50 -13.12 -20.36 -3.29
N LEU A 51 -14.33 -19.96 -3.69
CA LEU A 51 -15.26 -19.22 -2.84
C LEU A 51 -15.70 -20.04 -1.62
N ILE A 52 -16.03 -21.32 -1.81
CA ILE A 52 -16.42 -22.23 -0.73
C ILE A 52 -15.26 -22.39 0.26
N GLU A 53 -14.05 -22.62 -0.25
CA GLU A 53 -12.87 -22.77 0.60
C GLU A 53 -12.58 -21.50 1.42
N ALA A 54 -12.59 -20.34 0.77
CA ALA A 54 -12.40 -19.06 1.42
C ALA A 54 -13.46 -18.80 2.51
N TYR A 55 -14.73 -19.02 2.18
CA TYR A 55 -15.83 -18.83 3.14
C TYR A 55 -15.73 -19.80 4.33
N ASN A 56 -15.41 -21.07 4.11
CA ASN A 56 -15.29 -22.07 5.17
C ASN A 56 -14.21 -21.73 6.21
N VAL A 57 -13.13 -21.08 5.76
CA VAL A 57 -12.06 -20.62 6.65
C VAL A 57 -12.42 -19.30 7.32
N LEU A 58 -12.95 -18.32 6.57
CA LEU A 58 -13.20 -16.97 7.08
C LEU A 58 -14.47 -16.85 7.94
N ASN A 59 -15.47 -17.70 7.73
CA ASN A 59 -16.71 -17.69 8.51
C ASN A 59 -16.55 -18.34 9.89
N ASP A 60 -15.59 -19.26 10.06
CA ASP A 60 -15.28 -19.88 11.35
C ASP A 60 -14.26 -19.05 12.11
N LYS A 61 -14.60 -18.62 13.33
CA LYS A 61 -13.76 -17.73 14.13
C LYS A 61 -12.39 -18.35 14.46
N ALA A 62 -12.32 -19.65 14.72
CA ALA A 62 -11.07 -20.32 15.06
C ALA A 62 -10.20 -20.48 13.82
N LYS A 63 -10.78 -20.94 12.70
CA LYS A 63 -10.06 -21.09 11.43
C LYS A 63 -9.60 -19.75 10.87
N ARG A 64 -10.42 -18.70 10.94
CA ARG A 64 -10.04 -17.34 10.54
C ARG A 64 -8.86 -16.84 11.36
N LYS A 65 -8.90 -17.03 12.69
CA LYS A 65 -7.77 -16.67 13.56
C LYS A 65 -6.50 -17.44 13.22
N GLU A 66 -6.59 -18.74 12.97
CA GLU A 66 -5.44 -19.55 12.55
C GLU A 66 -4.88 -19.08 11.21
N TYR A 67 -5.76 -18.82 10.25
CA TYR A 67 -5.44 -18.25 8.95
C TYR A 67 -4.70 -16.92 9.09
N ASP A 68 -5.24 -15.96 9.83
CA ASP A 68 -4.63 -14.63 10.04
C ASP A 68 -3.27 -14.71 10.79
N ASN A 69 -3.02 -15.79 11.52
CA ASN A 69 -1.77 -16.00 12.25
C ASN A 69 -0.64 -16.62 11.41
N GLN A 70 -0.90 -17.04 10.17
CA GLN A 70 0.13 -17.62 9.32
C GLN A 70 1.23 -16.58 8.99
N PRO A 71 2.51 -16.99 8.82
CA PRO A 71 3.63 -16.07 8.67
C PRO A 71 3.49 -15.07 7.52
N GLN A 72 2.94 -15.50 6.38
CA GLN A 72 2.74 -14.67 5.20
C GLN A 72 1.70 -13.56 5.40
N PHE A 73 0.86 -13.65 6.44
CA PHE A 73 -0.17 -12.66 6.76
C PHE A 73 0.21 -11.78 7.96
N LYS A 74 1.44 -11.88 8.45
CA LYS A 74 1.97 -10.96 9.48
C LYS A 74 1.84 -9.50 9.09
N VAL A 75 1.94 -9.18 7.79
CA VAL A 75 1.76 -7.81 7.25
C VAL A 75 0.39 -7.21 7.58
N ARG A 76 -0.64 -8.03 7.80
CA ARG A 76 -2.00 -7.56 8.12
C ARG A 76 -2.15 -7.17 9.59
N ARG A 77 -1.25 -7.59 10.46
CA ARG A 77 -1.39 -7.31 11.90
C ARG A 77 -1.12 -5.85 12.14
N PHE A 78 -1.91 -5.24 13.01
CA PHE A 78 -1.52 -3.97 13.60
C PHE A 78 -0.27 -4.23 14.45
N ALA A 79 0.76 -3.42 14.25
CA ALA A 79 1.89 -3.44 15.16
C ALA A 79 1.32 -3.16 16.56
N LYS A 80 1.52 -4.09 17.51
CA LYS A 80 1.29 -3.74 18.93
C LYS A 80 2.28 -2.63 19.23
N SER A 81 1.78 -1.45 19.60
CA SER A 81 2.56 -0.23 19.72
C SER A 81 3.94 -0.46 20.34
N SER A 82 4.95 -0.52 19.48
CA SER A 82 6.36 -0.45 19.87
C SER A 82 6.94 0.92 19.53
N VAL A 83 6.10 1.85 19.05
CA VAL A 83 6.50 3.20 18.64
C VAL A 83 6.68 4.10 19.86
N ARG A 84 7.69 3.78 20.67
CA ARG A 84 8.44 4.75 21.47
C ARG A 84 9.95 4.59 21.32
N THR A 85 10.43 3.81 20.36
CA THR A 85 11.87 3.64 20.15
C THR A 85 12.35 4.36 18.89
N LYS A 86 13.04 5.47 19.16
CA LYS A 86 14.12 6.08 18.37
C LYS A 86 13.71 6.81 17.08
N ILE A 87 13.23 8.04 17.27
CA ILE A 87 13.58 9.12 16.33
C ILE A 87 15.05 9.45 16.63
N ASP A 88 15.96 8.77 15.95
CA ASP A 88 17.38 9.13 15.95
C ASP A 88 17.53 10.52 15.31
N LYS A 89 17.78 11.52 16.15
CA LYS A 89 18.31 12.81 15.72
C LYS A 89 19.74 12.60 15.25
N GLY A 90 19.94 12.29 13.97
CA GLY A 90 21.25 11.96 13.43
C GLY A 90 21.45 12.42 11.99
N ASN A 91 22.13 13.57 11.85
CA ASN A 91 23.05 13.90 10.77
C ASN A 91 22.49 14.51 9.47
N VAL A 92 22.30 15.84 9.47
CA VAL A 92 22.28 16.66 8.24
C VAL A 92 23.73 16.95 7.85
N SER A 93 24.23 16.25 6.84
CA SER A 93 25.55 16.53 6.26
C SER A 93 25.57 17.92 5.61
N LYS A 94 26.43 18.82 6.12
CA LYS A 94 26.79 20.07 5.46
C LYS A 94 27.60 19.74 4.19
N LYS A 95 27.12 20.15 3.02
CA LYS A 95 27.95 20.26 1.80
C LYS A 95 28.66 21.61 1.80
N SER A 96 29.97 21.60 1.61
CA SER A 96 30.82 22.77 1.35
C SER A 96 30.76 23.15 -0.13
N GLU A 97 30.49 24.43 -0.42
CA GLU A 97 30.51 25.01 -1.78
C GLU A 97 31.95 25.37 -2.20
N THR A 98 32.29 25.13 -3.46
CA THR A 98 33.62 25.43 -4.04
C THR A 98 33.69 26.87 -4.58
N PRO A 99 34.91 27.44 -4.74
CA PRO A 99 35.12 28.86 -5.07
C PRO A 99 34.61 29.33 -6.45
N GLU A 100 34.13 28.43 -7.31
CA GLU A 100 33.70 28.72 -8.69
C GLU A 100 32.37 29.51 -8.78
N GLU A 101 31.58 29.57 -7.71
CA GLU A 101 30.28 30.26 -7.69
C GLU A 101 30.36 31.79 -7.49
N LYS A 102 31.54 32.34 -7.20
CA LYS A 102 31.69 33.77 -6.87
C LYS A 102 32.04 34.67 -8.05
N SER A 103 32.29 34.11 -9.24
CA SER A 103 32.68 34.92 -10.42
C SER A 103 31.49 35.72 -10.99
N PRO A 104 31.57 37.06 -11.04
CA PRO A 104 30.50 37.92 -11.58
C PRO A 104 30.16 37.62 -13.04
N ILE A 105 31.17 37.23 -13.83
CA ILE A 105 31.03 36.89 -15.25
C ILE A 105 30.25 35.57 -15.42
N MET A 106 30.47 34.59 -14.54
CA MET A 106 29.68 33.35 -14.52
C MET A 106 28.22 33.59 -14.13
N ARG A 107 27.96 34.50 -13.17
CA ARG A 107 26.59 34.89 -12.81
C ARG A 107 25.87 35.59 -13.97
N TRP A 108 26.59 36.40 -14.75
CA TRP A 108 26.03 37.09 -15.92
C TRP A 108 25.73 36.12 -17.07
N LEU A 109 26.66 35.23 -17.42
CA LEU A 109 26.47 34.23 -18.47
C LEU A 109 25.32 33.27 -18.16
N LYS A 110 25.21 32.81 -16.91
CA LYS A 110 24.12 31.92 -16.48
C LYS A 110 22.75 32.58 -16.59
N LYS A 111 22.68 33.91 -16.37
CA LYS A 111 21.45 34.69 -16.48
C LYS A 111 21.03 34.92 -17.95
N LEU A 112 21.99 35.03 -18.86
CA LEU A 112 21.75 35.21 -20.30
C LEU A 112 21.12 33.98 -20.96
N PHE A 113 21.44 32.77 -20.46
CA PHE A 113 20.93 31.50 -20.99
C PHE A 113 19.78 30.89 -20.18
N SER A 114 19.22 31.60 -19.19
CA SER A 114 18.19 31.06 -18.29
C SER A 114 16.91 31.92 -18.27
N ARG A 115 16.00 31.72 -19.26
CA ARG A 115 14.52 31.57 -19.11
C ARG A 115 13.71 31.89 -20.41
N PRO A 116 12.50 31.32 -20.62
CA PRO A 116 12.12 29.90 -20.56
C PRO A 116 11.17 29.50 -21.71
N GLU A 117 11.40 28.37 -22.38
CA GLU A 117 10.33 27.70 -23.14
C GLU A 117 10.03 26.37 -22.44
N HIS A 118 8.90 26.37 -21.72
CA HIS A 118 8.34 25.25 -20.93
C HIS A 118 9.16 24.74 -19.74
N ALA A 119 9.38 25.60 -18.73
CA ALA A 119 9.79 25.13 -17.41
C ALA A 119 8.59 24.49 -16.69
N ALA A 120 8.37 23.18 -16.87
CA ALA A 120 7.74 22.39 -15.82
C ALA A 120 8.56 22.67 -14.55
N LYS A 121 7.96 23.32 -13.54
CA LYS A 121 8.63 23.54 -12.26
C LYS A 121 9.10 22.17 -11.79
N GLU A 122 10.42 21.95 -11.77
CA GLU A 122 11.00 20.75 -11.19
C GLU A 122 10.39 20.60 -9.79
N PHE A 123 9.64 19.52 -9.58
CA PHE A 123 9.11 19.21 -8.27
C PHE A 123 10.32 18.86 -7.38
N LYS A 124 10.69 19.78 -6.49
CA LYS A 124 11.70 19.52 -5.47
C LYS A 124 11.00 18.87 -4.28
N ALA A 125 11.37 17.63 -4.00
CA ALA A 125 10.86 16.93 -2.84
C ALA A 125 11.19 17.71 -1.55
N ASP A 126 10.28 17.65 -0.59
CA ASP A 126 10.49 18.13 0.78
C ASP A 126 10.39 16.95 1.75
N PRO A 127 11.51 16.23 1.98
CA PRO A 127 11.52 15.04 2.82
C PRO A 127 11.03 15.33 4.25
N LYS A 128 11.31 16.52 4.80
CA LYS A 128 10.89 16.86 6.16
C LYS A 128 9.37 16.96 6.27
N GLN A 129 8.74 17.57 5.28
CA GLN A 129 7.28 17.66 5.24
C GLN A 129 6.67 16.27 4.96
N ALA A 130 7.32 15.46 4.13
CA ALA A 130 6.90 14.07 3.90
C ALA A 130 6.95 13.23 5.19
N ASP A 131 8.03 13.32 5.96
CA ASP A 131 8.25 12.59 7.21
C ASP A 131 7.19 12.91 8.28
N VAL A 132 6.72 14.16 8.35
CA VAL A 132 5.66 14.57 9.29
C VAL A 132 4.36 13.82 8.99
N HIS A 133 3.93 13.83 7.73
CA HIS A 133 2.72 13.12 7.30
C HIS A 133 2.90 11.60 7.40
N PHE A 134 4.08 11.08 7.08
CA PHE A 134 4.38 9.65 7.25
C PHE A 134 4.24 9.21 8.71
N THR A 135 4.82 9.97 9.65
CA THR A 135 4.75 9.68 11.09
C THR A 135 3.31 9.74 11.60
N LEU A 136 2.53 10.74 11.15
CA LEU A 136 1.12 10.86 11.50
C LEU A 136 0.31 9.67 10.96
N GLY A 137 0.53 9.29 9.70
CA GLY A 137 -0.09 8.13 9.08
C GLY A 137 0.22 6.84 9.84
N LEU A 138 1.46 6.63 10.27
CA LEU A 138 1.84 5.49 11.11
C LEU A 138 1.06 5.47 12.43
N SER A 139 0.95 6.60 13.12
CA SER A 139 0.23 6.69 14.40
C SER A 139 -1.26 6.36 14.25
N MET A 140 -1.88 6.78 13.15
CA MET A 140 -3.28 6.47 12.83
C MET A 140 -3.46 5.01 12.38
N SER A 141 -2.46 4.44 11.72
CA SER A 141 -2.52 3.08 11.16
C SER A 141 -2.62 1.98 12.23
N GLU A 142 -2.37 2.29 13.50
CA GLU A 142 -2.49 1.33 14.62
C GLU A 142 -3.96 0.99 14.93
N THR A 143 -4.90 1.85 14.54
CA THR A 143 -6.31 1.74 14.90
C THR A 143 -7.19 1.53 13.67
N GLU A 144 -8.03 0.49 13.70
CA GLU A 144 -8.94 0.14 12.59
C GLU A 144 -9.87 1.29 12.17
N SER A 145 -10.35 2.09 13.12
CA SER A 145 -11.23 3.23 12.83
C SER A 145 -10.54 4.40 12.11
N PHE A 146 -9.21 4.41 12.05
CA PHE A 146 -8.43 5.52 11.47
C PHE A 146 -7.67 5.13 10.19
N LEU A 147 -7.93 3.96 9.60
CA LEU A 147 -7.21 3.51 8.40
C LEU A 147 -7.39 4.43 7.19
N ASP A 148 -8.61 4.97 7.00
CA ASP A 148 -8.85 5.96 5.94
C ASP A 148 -8.06 7.25 6.16
N GLN A 149 -7.88 7.65 7.42
CA GLN A 149 -7.10 8.83 7.79
C GLN A 149 -5.61 8.56 7.57
N ALA A 150 -5.12 7.39 7.98
CA ALA A 150 -3.75 6.94 7.72
C ALA A 150 -3.44 6.95 6.21
N CYS A 151 -4.34 6.40 5.38
CA CYS A 151 -4.24 6.47 3.91
C CYS A 151 -4.06 7.90 3.40
N ARG A 152 -4.84 8.86 3.92
CA ARG A 152 -4.76 10.26 3.51
C ARG A 152 -3.42 10.88 3.88
N GLU A 153 -2.91 10.59 5.07
CA GLU A 153 -1.62 11.10 5.52
C GLU A 153 -0.46 10.51 4.70
N PHE A 154 -0.47 9.21 4.39
CA PHE A 154 0.52 8.64 3.47
C PHE A 154 0.44 9.25 2.07
N LYS A 155 -0.77 9.53 1.58
CA LYS A 155 -0.96 10.24 0.31
C LYS A 155 -0.38 11.66 0.36
N LEU A 156 -0.49 12.36 1.48
CA LEU A 156 0.15 13.67 1.67
C LEU A 156 1.67 13.54 1.71
N ALA A 157 2.21 12.54 2.42
CA ALA A 157 3.65 12.27 2.42
C ALA A 157 4.20 12.10 0.98
N LEU A 158 3.50 11.31 0.15
CA LEU A 158 3.83 11.10 -1.26
C LEU A 158 3.65 12.34 -2.15
N LYS A 159 2.87 13.34 -1.72
CA LYS A 159 2.82 14.63 -2.42
C LYS A 159 4.07 15.46 -2.17
N PHE A 160 4.70 15.33 -1.01
CA PHE A 160 5.92 16.06 -0.65
C PHE A 160 7.19 15.31 -1.08
N ASP A 161 7.17 13.98 -1.03
CA ASP A 161 8.19 13.13 -1.62
C ASP A 161 7.54 11.96 -2.40
N PRO A 162 7.38 12.13 -3.72
CA PRO A 162 6.85 11.11 -4.64
C PRO A 162 7.60 9.78 -4.62
N ASN A 163 8.84 9.75 -4.14
CA ASN A 163 9.69 8.58 -4.10
C ASN A 163 9.83 8.00 -2.67
N HIS A 164 9.04 8.49 -1.71
CA HIS A 164 9.04 7.97 -0.35
C HIS A 164 8.46 6.54 -0.31
N ARG A 165 9.36 5.57 -0.42
CA ARG A 165 9.05 4.14 -0.54
C ARG A 165 8.18 3.64 0.61
N GLU A 166 8.53 3.99 1.85
CA GLU A 166 7.86 3.53 3.06
C GLU A 166 6.43 4.07 3.13
N ALA A 167 6.21 5.34 2.80
CA ALA A 167 4.86 5.91 2.71
C ALA A 167 4.04 5.23 1.62
N CYS A 168 4.64 4.93 0.46
CA CYS A 168 3.98 4.20 -0.62
C CYS A 168 3.55 2.79 -0.19
N TYR A 169 4.43 2.06 0.50
CA TYR A 169 4.14 0.70 0.97
C TYR A 169 3.06 0.71 2.06
N ASN A 170 3.16 1.63 3.02
CA ASN A 170 2.17 1.73 4.10
C ASN A 170 0.80 2.20 3.58
N MET A 171 0.75 3.06 2.56
CA MET A 171 -0.50 3.38 1.87
C MET A 171 -1.12 2.13 1.24
N ALA A 172 -0.32 1.33 0.51
CA ALA A 172 -0.80 0.08 -0.06
C ALA A 172 -1.33 -0.89 1.00
N LEU A 173 -0.66 -0.96 2.14
CA LEU A 173 -1.08 -1.80 3.26
C LEU A 173 -2.40 -1.33 3.88
N MET A 174 -2.59 -0.01 4.02
CA MET A 174 -3.85 0.54 4.53
C MET A 174 -5.00 0.26 3.55
N GLN A 175 -4.78 0.48 2.25
CA GLN A 175 -5.76 0.15 1.20
C GLN A 175 -6.15 -1.32 1.23
N TYR A 176 -5.16 -2.20 1.35
CA TYR A 176 -5.36 -3.63 1.50
C TYR A 176 -6.21 -3.97 2.73
N LYS A 177 -5.91 -3.38 3.90
CA LYS A 177 -6.68 -3.60 5.14
C LYS A 177 -8.12 -3.10 5.04
N THR A 178 -8.36 -2.03 4.30
CA THR A 178 -9.71 -1.49 4.04
C THR A 178 -10.45 -2.22 2.90
N GLY A 179 -9.79 -3.16 2.21
CA GLY A 179 -10.37 -3.91 1.08
C GLY A 179 -10.30 -3.19 -0.27
N ASP A 180 -9.63 -2.04 -0.36
CA ASP A 180 -9.28 -1.37 -1.64
C ASP A 180 -8.11 -2.10 -2.31
N PHE A 181 -8.39 -3.30 -2.81
CA PHE A 181 -7.37 -4.17 -3.41
C PHE A 181 -6.80 -3.61 -4.71
N ASP A 182 -7.59 -2.89 -5.48
CA ASP A 182 -7.12 -2.27 -6.73
C ASP A 182 -6.21 -1.08 -6.45
N GLY A 183 -6.57 -0.23 -5.48
CA GLY A 183 -5.69 0.81 -4.97
C GLY A 183 -4.39 0.24 -4.39
N ALA A 184 -4.48 -0.83 -3.59
CA ALA A 184 -3.30 -1.50 -3.05
C ALA A 184 -2.36 -2.01 -4.16
N ARG A 185 -2.90 -2.64 -5.22
CA ARG A 185 -2.11 -3.09 -6.39
C ARG A 185 -1.42 -1.91 -7.08
N ALA A 186 -2.12 -0.81 -7.30
CA ALA A 186 -1.54 0.38 -7.93
C ALA A 186 -0.39 0.96 -7.09
N SER A 187 -0.59 1.09 -5.77
CA SER A 187 0.43 1.57 -4.84
C SER A 187 1.64 0.62 -4.77
N LEU A 188 1.43 -0.69 -4.80
CA LEU A 188 2.51 -1.68 -4.82
C LEU A 188 3.32 -1.67 -6.11
N ARG A 189 2.68 -1.45 -7.26
CA ARG A 189 3.42 -1.25 -8.52
C ARG A 189 4.38 -0.09 -8.40
N ARG A 190 3.91 1.04 -7.86
CA ARG A 190 4.76 2.20 -7.61
C ARG A 190 5.88 1.93 -6.58
N CYS A 191 5.61 1.18 -5.51
CA CYS A 191 6.67 0.72 -4.59
C CYS A 191 7.77 -0.04 -5.33
N LEU A 192 7.38 -0.95 -6.22
CA LEU A 192 8.31 -1.79 -6.98
C LEU A 192 8.99 -1.05 -8.14
N GLU A 193 8.42 0.07 -8.61
CA GLU A 193 9.11 1.00 -9.51
C GLU A 193 10.24 1.74 -8.77
N ILE A 194 10.03 2.10 -7.50
CA ILE A 194 11.04 2.77 -6.66
C ILE A 194 12.12 1.77 -6.20
N ASP A 195 11.70 0.60 -5.68
CA ASP A 195 12.58 -0.49 -5.24
C ASP A 195 12.08 -1.84 -5.78
N PRO A 196 12.60 -2.29 -6.94
CA PRO A 196 12.19 -3.55 -7.55
C PRO A 196 12.50 -4.81 -6.73
N GLN A 197 13.32 -4.70 -5.67
CA GLN A 197 13.68 -5.82 -4.82
C GLN A 197 13.02 -5.78 -3.44
N ASP A 198 12.09 -4.84 -3.21
CA ASP A 198 11.41 -4.71 -1.94
C ASP A 198 10.67 -6.02 -1.56
N PRO A 199 11.12 -6.72 -0.50
CA PRO A 199 10.57 -8.03 -0.15
C PRO A 199 9.14 -7.90 0.37
N ALA A 200 8.81 -6.82 1.08
CA ALA A 200 7.49 -6.60 1.65
C ALA A 200 6.47 -6.30 0.55
N ALA A 201 6.83 -5.45 -0.41
CA ALA A 201 5.99 -5.15 -1.57
C ALA A 201 5.76 -6.39 -2.44
N LYS A 202 6.80 -7.22 -2.67
CA LYS A 202 6.64 -8.50 -3.40
C LYS A 202 5.72 -9.47 -2.70
N VAL A 203 5.86 -9.63 -1.38
CA VAL A 203 4.98 -10.50 -0.60
C VAL A 203 3.54 -10.01 -0.69
N LEU A 204 3.28 -8.73 -0.39
CA LEU A 204 1.91 -8.20 -0.41
C LEU A 204 1.30 -8.24 -1.83
N SER A 205 2.10 -7.98 -2.87
CA SER A 205 1.67 -8.10 -4.27
C SER A 205 1.27 -9.54 -4.62
N SER A 206 2.02 -10.54 -4.15
CA SER A 206 1.70 -11.96 -4.37
C SER A 206 0.38 -12.39 -3.73
N LEU A 207 -0.02 -11.77 -2.63
CA LEU A 207 -1.31 -12.02 -1.98
C LEU A 207 -2.50 -11.45 -2.78
N LEU A 208 -2.23 -10.43 -3.58
CA LEU A 208 -3.18 -9.69 -4.40
C LEU A 208 -3.24 -10.17 -5.86
N GLN A 209 -2.43 -11.15 -6.25
CA GLN A 209 -2.45 -11.74 -7.59
C GLN A 209 -3.79 -12.36 -7.92
#